data_AF-A0A1Q6M3R3-F1
#
_entry.id   AF-A0A1Q6M3R3-F1
#
_cell.length_a   1.000
_cell.length_b   1.000
_cell.length_c   1.000
_cell.angle_alpha   90.00
_cell.angle_beta   90.00
_cell.angle_gamma   90.00
#
_symmetry.space_group_name_H-M   'P 1'
#
loop_
_entity.id
_entity.type
_entity.pdbx_description
1 polymer ?
#
loop_
_entity_poly.entity_id
_entity_poly.type
_entity_poly.pdbx_seq_one_letter_code
_entity_poly.pdbx_strand_id
1 'polypeptide(L)'
;MKKNNGMGIIKLILMVVLIVVVVATAVYFTRKKYREVKAETIKTDMLQVQWKLKDYIDKQTVKGEEKKYLGTKISEMQDNEIIKDFLVKNIISEEEYDKYYVLQDENLAEAGLEITNYEGSYFLINYNTYEVIDTKGYNKSDDEILYKLTDINKKDDENTTSENDNVIEETTEKNNENEKNDEG
;
A
#
# COMPACT_ATOMS: atom_id res chain seq x y z
N MET A 1 22.34 -43.35 -43.96
CA MET A 1 22.52 -42.07 -43.24
C MET A 1 21.23 -41.77 -42.49
N LYS A 2 21.23 -41.73 -41.15
CA LYS A 2 20.02 -41.44 -40.35
C LYS A 2 19.77 -39.93 -40.33
N LYS A 3 18.58 -39.52 -40.81
CA LYS A 3 18.14 -38.14 -40.90
C LYS A 3 17.54 -37.71 -39.56
N ASN A 4 18.32 -37.03 -38.73
CA ASN A 4 17.94 -36.59 -37.39
C ASN A 4 17.51 -35.11 -37.41
N ASN A 5 16.48 -34.77 -38.20
CA ASN A 5 16.13 -33.36 -38.45
C ASN A 5 15.03 -32.82 -37.51
N GLY A 6 14.51 -33.63 -36.58
CA GLY A 6 13.47 -33.21 -35.62
C GLY A 6 14.02 -32.72 -34.28
N MET A 7 15.06 -33.38 -33.75
CA MET A 7 15.51 -33.14 -32.37
C MET A 7 16.20 -31.79 -32.18
N GLY A 8 16.94 -31.30 -33.18
CA GLY A 8 17.58 -29.98 -33.15
C GLY A 8 16.59 -28.82 -33.21
N ILE A 9 15.54 -28.96 -34.02
CA ILE A 9 14.48 -27.94 -34.16
C ILE A 9 13.63 -27.89 -32.88
N ILE A 10 13.24 -29.05 -32.33
CA ILE A 10 12.48 -29.12 -31.08
C ILE A 10 13.27 -28.51 -29.91
N LYS A 11 14.58 -28.79 -29.81
CA LYS A 11 15.46 -28.20 -28.78
C LYS A 11 15.57 -26.68 -28.92
N LEU A 12 15.65 -26.17 -30.15
CA LEU A 12 15.71 -24.74 -30.42
C LEU A 12 14.39 -24.03 -30.04
N ILE A 13 13.24 -24.62 -30.41
CA ILE A 13 11.92 -24.11 -30.03
C ILE A 13 11.77 -24.09 -28.50
N LEU A 14 12.15 -25.17 -27.81
CA LEU A 14 12.13 -25.24 -26.34
C LEU A 14 12.98 -24.15 -25.68
N MET A 15 14.18 -23.87 -26.22
CA MET A 15 15.06 -22.83 -25.69
C MET A 15 14.44 -21.43 -25.85
N VAL A 16 13.81 -21.15 -27.00
CA VAL A 16 13.13 -19.87 -27.25
C VAL A 16 11.94 -19.69 -26.30
N VAL A 17 11.12 -20.73 -26.10
CA VAL A 17 9.99 -20.69 -25.15
C VAL A 17 10.49 -20.43 -23.72
N LEU A 18 11.60 -21.06 -23.31
CA LEU A 18 12.17 -20.86 -21.99
C LEU A 18 12.65 -19.42 -21.77
N ILE A 19 13.26 -18.79 -22.79
CA ILE A 19 13.65 -17.37 -22.72
C ILE A 19 12.42 -16.47 -22.57
N VAL A 20 11.33 -16.74 -23.30
CA VAL A 20 10.08 -15.97 -23.19
C VAL A 20 9.50 -16.06 -21.77
N VAL A 21 9.50 -17.25 -21.17
CA VAL A 21 9.03 -17.44 -19.79
C VAL A 21 9.88 -16.65 -18.80
N VAL A 22 11.22 -16.66 -18.94
CA VAL A 22 12.12 -15.91 -18.06
C VAL A 22 11.92 -14.40 -18.19
N VAL A 23 11.72 -13.88 -19.41
CA VAL A 23 11.44 -12.45 -19.62
C VAL A 23 10.08 -12.08 -19.01
N ALA A 24 9.05 -12.92 -19.19
CA ALA A 24 7.74 -12.69 -18.61
C ALA A 24 7.78 -12.68 -17.07
N THR A 25 8.47 -13.63 -16.44
CA THR A 25 8.62 -13.66 -14.97
C THR A 25 9.40 -12.46 -14.47
N ALA A 26 10.50 -12.06 -15.12
CA ALA A 26 11.27 -10.87 -14.73
C ALA A 26 10.44 -9.58 -14.81
N VAL A 27 9.65 -9.39 -15.87
CA VAL A 27 8.74 -8.23 -16.00
C VAL A 27 7.65 -8.25 -14.94
N TYR A 28 7.09 -9.43 -14.63
CA TYR A 28 6.08 -9.56 -13.58
C TYR A 28 6.64 -9.20 -12.19
N PHE A 29 7.83 -9.70 -11.84
CA PHE A 29 8.47 -9.41 -10.55
C PHE A 29 8.85 -7.94 -10.39
N THR A 30 9.36 -7.29 -11.44
CA THR A 30 9.72 -5.86 -11.38
C THR A 30 8.49 -4.98 -11.20
N ARG A 31 7.38 -5.28 -11.90
CA ARG A 31 6.10 -4.59 -11.70
C ARG A 31 5.54 -4.80 -10.30
N LYS A 32 5.61 -6.02 -9.76
CA LYS A 32 5.13 -6.33 -8.40
C LYS A 32 5.86 -5.49 -7.34
N LYS A 33 7.20 -5.48 -7.37
CA LYS A 33 8.02 -4.71 -6.40
C LYS A 33 7.79 -3.20 -6.47
N TYR A 34 7.60 -2.64 -7.67
CA TYR A 34 7.38 -1.19 -7.81
C TYR A 34 6.05 -0.73 -7.20
N ARG A 35 5.02 -1.58 -7.25
CA ARG A 35 3.72 -1.29 -6.61
C ARG A 35 3.80 -1.36 -5.10
N GLU A 36 4.53 -2.34 -4.58
CA GLU A 36 4.73 -2.54 -3.14
C GLU A 36 5.40 -1.32 -2.47
N VAL A 37 6.48 -0.79 -3.07
CA VAL A 37 7.17 0.40 -2.55
C VAL A 37 6.28 1.65 -2.58
N LYS A 38 5.49 1.83 -3.64
CA LYS A 38 4.53 2.95 -3.72
C LYS A 38 3.43 2.84 -2.68
N ALA A 39 2.93 1.62 -2.47
CA ALA A 39 1.91 1.34 -1.48
C ALA A 39 2.41 1.71 -0.07
N GLU A 40 3.59 1.20 0.33
CA GLU A 40 4.19 1.53 1.64
C GLU A 40 4.41 3.03 1.85
N THR A 41 4.79 3.75 0.78
CA THR A 41 4.96 5.21 0.82
C THR A 41 3.63 5.91 1.14
N ILE A 42 2.55 5.56 0.44
CA ILE A 42 1.22 6.16 0.66
C ILE A 42 0.74 5.92 2.09
N LYS A 43 0.88 4.68 2.60
CA LYS A 43 0.52 4.37 3.99
C LYS A 43 1.30 5.24 4.97
N THR A 44 2.61 5.37 4.76
CA THR A 44 3.49 6.17 5.62
C THR A 44 3.10 7.64 5.58
N ASP A 45 2.78 8.18 4.41
CA ASP A 45 2.34 9.57 4.25
C ASP A 45 0.98 9.81 4.92
N MET A 46 0.02 8.89 4.78
CA MET A 46 -1.27 8.97 5.49
C MET A 46 -1.11 8.92 7.01
N LEU A 47 -0.20 8.09 7.53
CA LEU A 47 0.17 8.10 8.95
C LEU A 47 0.75 9.46 9.34
N GLN A 48 1.71 10.00 8.58
CA GLN A 48 2.27 11.32 8.86
C GLN A 48 1.20 12.41 8.92
N VAL A 49 0.24 12.41 7.98
CA VAL A 49 -0.94 13.31 7.99
C VAL A 49 -1.71 13.18 9.29
N GLN A 50 -2.08 11.95 9.68
CA GLN A 50 -2.82 11.67 10.90
C GLN A 50 -2.12 12.25 12.14
N TRP A 51 -0.83 11.93 12.30
CA TRP A 51 -0.06 12.30 13.48
C TRP A 51 0.20 13.81 13.55
N LYS A 52 0.55 14.45 12.42
CA LYS A 52 0.85 15.89 12.36
C LYS A 52 -0.39 16.74 12.61
N LEU A 53 -1.54 16.36 12.05
CA LEU A 53 -2.80 17.06 12.31
C LEU A 53 -3.28 16.87 13.73
N LYS A 54 -3.13 15.67 14.30
CA LYS A 54 -3.41 15.44 15.72
C LYS A 54 -2.53 16.34 16.60
N ASP A 55 -1.23 16.36 16.35
CA ASP A 55 -0.28 17.23 17.08
C ASP A 55 -0.61 18.73 16.91
N TYR A 56 -1.02 19.15 15.71
CA TYR A 56 -1.46 20.53 15.43
C TYR A 56 -2.67 20.95 16.27
N ILE A 57 -3.69 20.09 16.40
CA ILE A 57 -4.88 20.34 17.23
C ILE A 57 -4.53 20.27 18.74
N ASP A 58 -3.70 19.31 19.13
CA ASP A 58 -3.26 19.15 20.53
C ASP A 58 -2.46 20.38 21.00
N LYS A 59 -1.57 20.93 20.16
CA LYS A 59 -0.81 22.15 20.46
C LYS A 59 -1.69 23.37 20.71
N GLN A 60 -2.72 23.58 19.89
CA GLN A 60 -3.69 24.65 20.11
C GLN A 60 -4.45 24.46 21.42
N THR A 61 -4.88 23.22 21.68
CA THR A 61 -5.60 22.86 22.91
C THR A 61 -4.74 23.14 24.15
N VAL A 62 -3.46 22.79 24.13
CA VAL A 62 -2.51 23.05 25.23
C VAL A 62 -2.26 24.54 25.44
N LYS A 63 -2.25 25.33 24.36
CA LYS A 63 -2.14 26.80 24.44
C LYS A 63 -3.42 27.49 24.90
N GLY A 64 -4.53 26.75 25.03
CA GLY A 64 -5.85 27.30 25.34
C GLY A 64 -6.48 28.08 24.17
N GLU A 65 -6.00 27.82 22.94
CA GLU A 65 -6.53 28.41 21.72
C GLU A 65 -7.80 27.66 21.27
N GLU A 66 -8.71 28.36 20.58
CA GLU A 66 -9.84 27.70 19.93
C GLU A 66 -9.33 26.75 18.83
N LYS A 67 -9.91 25.55 18.73
CA LYS A 67 -9.48 24.55 17.76
C LYS A 67 -9.77 25.04 16.34
N LYS A 68 -8.72 25.45 15.63
CA LYS A 68 -8.76 25.68 14.19
C LYS A 68 -8.54 24.34 13.47
N TYR A 69 -9.56 23.88 12.77
CA TYR A 69 -9.45 22.73 11.86
C TYR A 69 -8.90 23.19 10.51
N LEU A 70 -7.90 22.47 10.00
CA LEU A 70 -7.33 22.72 8.68
C LEU A 70 -8.08 21.95 7.60
N GLY A 71 -8.17 22.56 6.41
CA GLY A 71 -8.90 22.02 5.28
C GLY A 71 -10.30 22.62 5.11
N THR A 72 -10.97 22.21 4.04
CA THR A 72 -12.34 22.63 3.69
C THR A 72 -13.25 21.42 3.75
N LYS A 73 -14.46 21.53 4.27
CA LYS A 73 -15.36 20.37 4.37
C LYS A 73 -15.70 19.81 3.00
N ILE A 74 -15.88 18.50 2.91
CA ILE A 74 -16.32 17.85 1.68
C ILE A 74 -17.68 18.39 1.23
N SER A 75 -18.58 18.67 2.17
CA SER A 75 -19.90 19.26 1.87
C SER A 75 -19.82 20.60 1.14
N GLU A 76 -18.71 21.34 1.28
CA GLU A 76 -18.43 22.62 0.63
C GLU A 76 -17.61 22.48 -0.67
N MET A 77 -17.06 21.30 -0.96
CA MET A 77 -16.19 21.02 -2.12
C MET A 77 -16.77 20.00 -3.12
N GLN A 78 -18.08 19.76 -3.08
CA GLN A 78 -18.73 18.75 -3.94
C GLN A 78 -18.62 19.04 -5.45
N ASP A 79 -18.40 20.30 -5.82
CA ASP A 79 -18.20 20.72 -7.22
C ASP A 79 -16.77 20.48 -7.74
N ASN A 80 -15.81 20.16 -6.87
CA ASN A 80 -14.45 19.83 -7.28
C ASN A 80 -14.41 18.46 -7.97
N GLU A 81 -13.76 18.37 -9.13
CA GLU A 81 -13.73 17.14 -9.95
C GLU A 81 -13.15 15.94 -9.20
N ILE A 82 -12.05 16.11 -8.45
CA ILE A 82 -11.40 15.04 -7.69
C ILE A 82 -12.33 14.55 -6.57
N ILE A 83 -12.96 15.49 -5.85
CA ILE A 83 -13.89 15.14 -4.77
C ILE A 83 -15.13 14.45 -5.34
N LYS A 84 -15.70 14.97 -6.43
CA LYS A 84 -16.85 14.37 -7.10
C LYS A 84 -16.57 12.94 -7.54
N ASP A 85 -15.43 12.69 -8.17
CA ASP A 85 -15.02 11.34 -8.60
C ASP A 85 -14.81 10.40 -7.40
N PHE A 86 -14.30 10.93 -6.27
CA PHE A 86 -14.19 10.17 -5.04
C PHE A 86 -15.55 9.81 -4.44
N LEU A 87 -16.50 10.74 -4.40
CA LEU A 87 -17.83 10.53 -3.82
C LEU A 87 -18.65 9.47 -4.56
N VAL A 88 -18.50 9.36 -5.89
CA VAL A 88 -19.14 8.32 -6.72
C VAL A 88 -18.72 6.91 -6.29
N LYS A 89 -17.55 6.74 -5.68
CA LYS A 89 -17.05 5.44 -5.20
C LYS A 89 -17.74 4.96 -3.93
N ASN A 90 -18.54 5.81 -3.27
CA ASN A 90 -19.32 5.48 -2.06
C ASN A 90 -18.46 4.91 -0.90
N ILE A 91 -17.25 5.46 -0.73
CA ILE A 91 -16.31 5.07 0.34
C ILE A 91 -16.74 5.62 1.71
N ILE A 92 -17.39 6.77 1.72
CA ILE A 92 -18.01 7.43 2.87
C ILE A 92 -19.46 7.75 2.52
N SER A 93 -20.35 7.72 3.51
CA SER A 93 -21.76 8.09 3.30
C SER A 93 -21.95 9.62 3.28
N GLU A 94 -23.03 10.09 2.67
CA GLU A 94 -23.36 11.52 2.55
C GLU A 94 -23.46 12.22 3.92
N GLU A 95 -23.96 11.52 4.94
CA GLU A 95 -24.02 11.97 6.34
C GLU A 95 -22.63 12.18 6.98
N GLU A 96 -21.56 11.71 6.34
CA GLU A 96 -20.18 11.91 6.78
C GLU A 96 -19.50 13.08 6.06
N TYR A 97 -20.10 13.70 5.04
CA TYR A 97 -19.45 14.76 4.26
C TYR A 97 -19.07 15.97 5.12
N ASP A 98 -19.88 16.31 6.13
CA ASP A 98 -19.56 17.39 7.07
C ASP A 98 -18.47 17.04 8.09
N LYS A 99 -18.12 15.75 8.20
CA LYS A 99 -17.13 15.25 9.17
C LYS A 99 -15.72 15.23 8.58
N TYR A 100 -15.60 15.16 7.25
CA TYR A 100 -14.33 15.09 6.54
C TYR A 100 -13.93 16.43 5.94
N TYR A 101 -12.66 16.76 6.09
CA TYR A 101 -12.03 17.96 5.55
C TYR A 101 -11.02 17.58 4.48
N VAL A 102 -11.13 18.22 3.32
CA VAL A 102 -10.18 18.16 2.20
C VAL A 102 -8.97 19.03 2.53
N LEU A 103 -7.79 18.42 2.52
CA LEU A 103 -6.53 19.09 2.82
C LEU A 103 -5.85 19.52 1.52
N GLN A 104 -5.77 20.82 1.29
CA GLN A 104 -4.92 21.40 0.23
C GLN A 104 -3.45 21.43 0.69
N ASP A 105 -2.52 21.62 -0.24
CA ASP A 105 -1.09 21.60 0.08
C ASP A 105 -0.71 22.67 1.11
N GLU A 106 -1.37 23.82 1.10
CA GLU A 106 -1.21 24.88 2.09
C GLU A 106 -1.61 24.41 3.49
N ASN A 107 -2.62 23.54 3.60
CA ASN A 107 -3.04 22.97 4.87
C ASN A 107 -2.02 21.97 5.41
N LEU A 108 -1.43 21.15 4.52
CA LEU A 108 -0.37 20.22 4.88
C LEU A 108 0.87 20.97 5.37
N ALA A 109 1.27 22.03 4.65
CA ALA A 109 2.38 22.89 5.04
C ALA A 109 2.11 23.61 6.37
N GLU A 110 0.90 24.12 6.60
CA GLU A 110 0.51 24.76 7.87
C GLU A 110 0.58 23.79 9.05
N ALA A 111 0.23 22.52 8.84
CA ALA A 111 0.39 21.45 9.82
C ALA A 111 1.86 20.97 9.99
N GLY A 112 2.80 21.54 9.21
CA GLY A 112 4.22 21.21 9.28
C GLY A 112 4.57 19.86 8.66
N LEU A 113 3.82 19.44 7.63
CA LEU A 113 4.16 18.32 6.77
C LEU A 113 5.08 18.78 5.64
N GLU A 114 6.05 17.93 5.30
CA GLU A 114 6.97 18.13 4.17
C GLU A 114 6.50 17.40 2.90
N ILE A 115 5.29 16.82 2.94
CA ILE A 115 4.64 16.14 1.82
C ILE A 115 3.57 17.03 1.19
N THR A 116 3.24 16.74 -0.06
CA THR A 116 2.15 17.38 -0.81
C THR A 116 1.13 16.32 -1.21
N ASN A 117 -0.06 16.77 -1.63
CA ASN A 117 -1.03 15.88 -2.21
C ASN A 117 -0.48 15.23 -3.51
N TYR A 118 -0.81 13.97 -3.73
CA TYR A 118 -0.45 13.30 -4.98
C TYR A 118 -1.25 13.88 -6.15
N GLU A 119 -0.66 13.80 -7.35
CA GLU A 119 -1.33 14.24 -8.57
C GLU A 119 -2.70 13.54 -8.76
N GLY A 120 -3.74 14.36 -8.86
CA GLY A 120 -5.13 13.91 -8.98
C GLY A 120 -5.70 13.30 -7.70
N SER A 121 -5.18 13.68 -6.53
CA SER A 121 -5.68 13.23 -5.24
C SER A 121 -5.69 14.34 -4.20
N TYR A 122 -6.49 14.17 -3.16
CA TYR A 122 -6.40 14.87 -1.90
C TYR A 122 -6.32 13.89 -0.73
N PHE A 123 -5.62 14.29 0.32
CA PHE A 123 -5.81 13.74 1.65
C PHE A 123 -7.06 14.33 2.30
N LEU A 124 -7.84 13.48 2.95
CA LEU A 124 -9.01 13.85 3.73
C LEU A 124 -8.79 13.45 5.19
N ILE A 125 -9.26 14.26 6.13
CA ILE A 125 -9.19 13.98 7.57
C ILE A 125 -10.57 14.13 8.22
N ASN A 126 -10.94 13.17 9.06
CA ASN A 126 -12.04 13.33 10.00
C ASN A 126 -11.47 13.67 11.39
N TYR A 127 -11.58 14.92 11.83
CA TYR A 127 -11.01 15.36 13.12
C TYR A 127 -11.65 14.73 14.37
N ASN A 128 -12.81 14.07 14.24
CA ASN A 128 -13.44 13.37 15.36
C ASN A 128 -12.77 12.02 15.62
N THR A 129 -12.38 11.31 14.56
CA THR A 129 -11.80 9.95 14.64
C THR A 129 -10.32 9.90 14.28
N TYR A 130 -9.79 10.98 13.71
CA TYR A 130 -8.50 11.04 13.03
C TYR A 130 -8.35 10.01 11.89
N GLU A 131 -9.45 9.59 11.27
CA GLU A 131 -9.39 8.75 10.07
C GLU A 131 -8.87 9.58 8.89
N VAL A 132 -7.89 9.02 8.18
CA VAL A 132 -7.29 9.64 6.98
C VAL A 132 -7.69 8.84 5.75
N ILE A 133 -8.06 9.55 4.69
CA ILE A 133 -8.39 8.96 3.38
C ILE A 133 -7.52 9.59 2.30
N ASP A 134 -7.00 8.78 1.38
CA ASP A 134 -6.45 9.27 0.12
C ASP A 134 -7.48 9.04 -0.99
N THR A 135 -7.91 10.09 -1.69
CA THR A 135 -9.03 10.00 -2.66
C THR A 135 -8.74 9.10 -3.86
N LYS A 136 -7.46 8.94 -4.23
CA LYS A 136 -7.01 8.09 -5.32
C LYS A 136 -6.97 6.61 -4.91
N GLY A 137 -6.67 6.36 -3.65
CA GLY A 137 -6.64 5.04 -3.06
C GLY A 137 -5.30 4.32 -3.23
N TYR A 138 -5.09 3.40 -2.31
CA TYR A 138 -3.97 2.52 -2.11
C TYR A 138 -4.23 1.16 -2.78
N ASN A 139 -3.33 0.70 -3.64
CA ASN A 139 -3.39 -0.63 -4.25
C ASN A 139 -2.13 -1.44 -3.86
N LYS A 140 -2.28 -2.39 -2.92
CA LYS A 140 -1.21 -3.31 -2.51
C LYS A 140 -1.08 -4.51 -3.45
N SER A 141 -2.21 -4.98 -3.97
CA SER A 141 -2.33 -6.16 -4.84
C SER A 141 -3.44 -5.95 -5.87
N ASP A 142 -3.36 -6.67 -6.99
CA ASP A 142 -4.17 -6.46 -8.20
C ASP A 142 -5.70 -6.48 -7.98
N ASP A 143 -6.20 -6.93 -6.83
CA ASP A 143 -7.61 -7.22 -6.59
C ASP A 143 -8.37 -6.18 -5.73
N GLU A 144 -7.69 -5.29 -4.99
CA GLU A 144 -8.41 -4.34 -4.11
C GLU A 144 -7.71 -2.98 -3.97
N ILE A 145 -8.49 -1.91 -4.15
CA ILE A 145 -8.09 -0.53 -3.86
C ILE A 145 -8.69 -0.13 -2.52
N LEU A 146 -7.84 0.11 -1.53
CA LEU A 146 -8.22 0.62 -0.21
C LEU A 146 -8.09 2.13 -0.19
N TYR A 147 -8.89 2.82 0.60
CA TYR A 147 -8.88 4.29 0.64
C TYR A 147 -8.63 4.82 2.05
N LYS A 148 -9.20 4.14 3.07
CA LYS A 148 -9.10 4.52 4.47
C LYS A 148 -7.82 3.95 5.09
N LEU A 149 -7.14 4.75 5.89
CA LEU A 149 -5.95 4.33 6.62
C LEU A 149 -6.24 3.13 7.53
N THR A 150 -7.41 3.11 8.16
CA THR A 150 -7.82 1.98 9.00
C THR A 150 -7.96 0.68 8.22
N ASP A 151 -8.48 0.72 6.99
CA ASP A 151 -8.62 -0.48 6.16
C ASP A 151 -7.25 -0.97 5.67
N ILE A 152 -6.34 -0.04 5.34
CA ILE A 152 -4.94 -0.35 4.99
C ILE A 152 -4.23 -1.03 6.16
N ASN A 153 -4.38 -0.50 7.38
CA ASN A 153 -3.75 -1.06 8.57
C ASN A 153 -4.24 -2.49 8.86
N LYS A 154 -5.55 -2.75 8.78
CA LYS A 154 -6.12 -4.09 9.02
C LYS A 154 -5.56 -5.14 8.05
N LYS A 155 -5.48 -4.80 6.77
CA LYS A 155 -5.01 -5.74 5.74
C LYS A 155 -3.52 -6.10 5.90
N ASP A 156 -2.73 -5.20 6.48
CA ASP A 156 -1.33 -5.47 6.80
C ASP A 156 -1.18 -6.45 7.98
N ASP A 157 -2.04 -6.33 8.99
CA ASP A 157 -2.06 -7.25 10.13
C ASP A 157 -2.45 -8.67 9.70
N GLU A 158 -3.41 -8.79 8.77
CA GLU A 158 -3.83 -10.07 8.19
C GLU A 158 -2.70 -10.74 7.39
N ASN A 159 -2.03 -9.99 6.50
CA ASN A 159 -0.91 -10.51 5.71
C ASN A 159 0.26 -10.98 6.59
N THR A 160 0.59 -10.23 7.66
CA THR A 160 1.69 -10.58 8.58
C THR A 160 1.40 -11.87 9.36
N THR A 161 0.13 -12.13 9.67
CA THR A 161 -0.28 -13.35 10.38
C THR A 161 -0.17 -14.58 9.46
N SER A 162 -0.57 -14.46 8.18
CA SER A 162 -0.51 -15.56 7.22
C SER A 162 0.90 -15.94 6.73
N GLU A 163 1.90 -15.05 6.84
CA GLU A 163 3.29 -15.39 6.48
C GLU A 163 4.02 -16.19 7.57
N ASN A 164 3.63 -16.04 8.84
CA ASN A 164 4.27 -16.74 9.96
C ASN A 164 3.87 -18.22 10.08
N ASP A 165 2.73 -18.63 9.52
CA ASP A 165 2.29 -20.03 9.55
C ASP A 165 2.98 -20.91 8.48
N ASN A 166 3.68 -20.30 7.50
CA ASN A 166 4.35 -21.04 6.41
C ASN A 166 5.87 -21.25 6.61
N VAL A 167 6.45 -20.83 7.75
CA VAL A 167 7.92 -20.91 7.96
C VAL A 167 8.36 -22.10 8.85
N ILE A 168 7.44 -22.91 9.39
CA ILE A 168 7.81 -23.97 10.36
C ILE A 168 8.08 -25.35 9.72
N GLU A 169 7.70 -25.62 8.47
CA GLU A 169 7.94 -26.93 7.84
C GLU A 169 9.13 -26.95 6.86
N GLU A 170 10.36 -26.65 7.30
CA GLU A 170 11.56 -27.18 6.61
C GLU A 170 12.84 -27.06 7.45
N THR A 171 12.86 -27.60 8.68
CA THR A 171 14.15 -27.92 9.32
C THR A 171 14.05 -29.10 10.28
N THR A 172 13.64 -30.27 9.79
CA THR A 172 13.97 -31.51 10.50
C THR A 172 14.05 -32.68 9.53
N GLU A 173 15.19 -32.82 8.84
CA GLU A 173 15.68 -34.14 8.42
C GLU A 173 17.11 -34.03 7.88
N LYS A 174 18.08 -34.38 8.73
CA LYS A 174 19.26 -35.22 8.44
C LYS A 174 20.32 -35.00 9.51
N ASN A 175 20.17 -35.72 10.62
CA ASN A 175 21.31 -36.18 11.39
C ASN A 175 21.02 -37.64 11.76
N ASN A 176 21.50 -38.54 10.91
CA ASN A 176 21.85 -39.89 11.32
C ASN A 176 22.90 -40.45 10.35
N GLU A 177 23.81 -41.22 10.94
CA GLU A 177 24.89 -42.02 10.34
C GLU A 177 26.23 -41.31 10.13
N ASN A 178 27.07 -41.33 11.18
CA ASN A 178 28.17 -42.30 11.21
C ASN A 178 28.87 -42.32 12.58
N GLU A 179 28.51 -43.31 13.39
CA GLU A 179 29.38 -43.83 14.44
C GLU A 179 29.84 -45.22 13.96
N LYS A 180 31.09 -45.32 13.52
CA LYS A 180 31.81 -46.60 13.42
C LYS A 180 33.29 -46.36 13.63
N ASN A 181 33.71 -46.70 14.85
CA ASN A 181 34.95 -47.31 15.29
C ASN A 181 36.07 -47.44 14.25
N ASP A 182 37.28 -46.98 14.60
CA ASP A 182 38.39 -47.93 14.68
C ASP A 182 39.46 -47.43 15.69
N GLU A 183 39.79 -48.30 16.64
CA GLU A 183 41.02 -48.23 17.42
C GLU A 183 42.15 -48.86 16.58
N GLY A 184 43.30 -48.20 16.53
CA GLY A 184 44.52 -48.72 15.91
C GLY A 184 45.70 -47.78 16.10
#